data_AF-A0A076H9M9-F1
#
_entry.id   AF-A0A076H9M9-F1
#
_cell.length_a   1.000
_cell.length_b   1.000
_cell.length_c   1.000
_cell.angle_alpha   90.00
_cell.angle_beta   90.00
_cell.angle_gamma   90.00
#
_symmetry.space_group_name_H-M   'P 1'
#
loop_
_entity.id
_entity.type
_entity.pdbx_description
1 polymer ?
#
loop_
_entity_poly.entity_id
_entity_poly.type
_entity_poly.pdbx_seq_one_letter_code
_entity_poly.pdbx_strand_id
1 'polypeptide(L)'
;MPRSRLRQTLLMGFMLLAAPASMAAMFTLRPGTSLYSRPGFRMTHRLDLRSEEIVVEGPAIEQSEQFCLYRLLDRSGRPSVPEKAWVPCYAIDRLFESPR
;
A
#
# COMPACT_ATOMS: atom_id res chain seq x y z
N MET A 1 4.51 -57.38 30.01
CA MET A 1 3.57 -56.68 29.11
C MET A 1 2.30 -56.35 29.90
N PRO A 2 1.52 -55.32 29.55
CA PRO A 2 1.85 -54.04 28.92
C PRO A 2 1.81 -52.94 30.03
N ARG A 3 1.59 -51.63 29.86
CA ARG A 3 1.61 -50.70 28.71
C ARG A 3 2.14 -49.33 29.20
N SER A 4 2.69 -48.53 28.29
CA SER A 4 3.29 -47.21 28.52
C SER A 4 2.33 -46.10 28.99
N ARG A 5 2.59 -45.47 30.14
CA ARG A 5 2.13 -44.08 30.41
C ARG A 5 3.11 -43.07 29.82
N LEU A 6 3.21 -43.04 28.49
CA LEU A 6 4.08 -42.13 27.76
C LEU A 6 3.25 -41.44 26.66
N ARG A 7 2.69 -40.26 26.98
CA ARG A 7 2.11 -39.24 26.07
C ARG A 7 1.25 -38.24 26.86
N GLN A 8 1.88 -37.34 27.63
CA GLN A 8 1.14 -36.21 28.23
C GLN A 8 2.02 -34.96 28.45
N THR A 9 2.91 -34.68 27.49
CA THR A 9 3.85 -33.55 27.55
C THR A 9 4.20 -33.02 26.15
N LEU A 10 3.20 -32.76 25.29
CA LEU A 10 3.44 -32.15 23.98
C LEU A 10 2.20 -31.41 23.42
N LEU A 11 1.67 -30.46 24.18
CA LEU A 11 0.51 -29.62 23.81
C LEU A 11 0.72 -28.14 24.18
N MET A 12 1.95 -27.64 24.01
CA MET A 12 2.29 -26.22 24.15
C MET A 12 3.32 -25.85 23.07
N GLY A 13 3.11 -24.71 22.39
CA GLY A 13 4.13 -24.14 21.49
C GLY A 13 3.95 -24.38 19.99
N PHE A 14 2.73 -24.29 19.44
CA PHE A 14 2.54 -24.08 18.00
C PHE A 14 1.55 -22.93 17.70
N MET A 15 1.64 -21.87 18.49
CA MET A 15 1.01 -20.58 18.18
C MET A 15 1.94 -19.79 17.24
N LEU A 16 2.21 -20.37 16.07
CA LEU A 16 3.01 -19.75 15.03
C LEU A 16 2.27 -18.51 14.52
N LEU A 17 2.98 -17.38 14.48
CA LEU A 17 2.43 -16.10 14.11
C LEU A 17 1.99 -16.15 12.64
N ALA A 18 0.70 -16.36 12.42
CA ALA A 18 0.03 -15.96 11.20
C ALA A 18 -0.07 -14.43 11.19
N ALA A 19 1.08 -13.76 11.00
CA ALA A 19 1.09 -12.37 10.57
C ALA A 19 0.27 -12.30 9.27
N PRO A 20 -0.77 -11.46 9.18
CA PRO A 20 -1.54 -11.36 7.97
C PRO A 20 -0.59 -10.94 6.84
N ALA A 21 -0.55 -11.72 5.76
CA ALA A 21 0.15 -11.31 4.56
C ALA A 21 -0.46 -9.99 4.11
N SER A 22 0.30 -8.89 4.26
CA SER A 22 -0.15 -7.55 3.90
C SER A 22 -0.29 -7.52 2.38
N MET A 23 -1.51 -7.75 1.89
CA MET A 23 -1.80 -7.69 0.47
C MET A 23 -1.59 -6.24 0.00
N ALA A 24 -0.60 -6.05 -0.86
CA ALA A 24 -0.39 -4.78 -1.55
C ALA A 24 -1.66 -4.46 -2.35
N ALA A 25 -2.38 -3.44 -1.89
CA ALA A 25 -3.68 -3.06 -2.43
C ALA A 25 -3.46 -1.91 -3.41
N MET A 26 -4.00 -2.01 -4.64
CA MET A 26 -3.88 -0.94 -5.62
C MET A 26 -5.11 -0.05 -5.60
N PHE A 27 -4.88 1.26 -5.65
CA PHE A 27 -5.95 2.25 -5.62
C PHE A 27 -5.83 3.25 -6.77
N THR A 28 -6.98 3.76 -7.22
CA THR A 28 -7.04 4.94 -8.10
C THR A 28 -7.08 6.22 -7.29
N LEU A 29 -6.55 7.29 -7.86
CA LEU A 29 -6.73 8.65 -7.36
C LEU A 29 -8.03 9.26 -7.92
N ARG A 30 -8.64 10.17 -7.17
CA ARG A 30 -9.77 10.98 -7.65
C ARG A 30 -9.34 11.82 -8.85
N PRO A 31 -10.17 11.97 -9.90
CA PRO A 31 -9.84 12.79 -11.06
C PRO A 31 -9.46 14.23 -10.69
N GLY A 32 -8.48 14.81 -11.38
CA GLY A 32 -7.94 16.14 -11.09
C GLY A 32 -7.06 16.25 -9.84
N THR A 33 -6.74 15.13 -9.16
CA THR A 33 -5.82 15.14 -8.02
C THR A 33 -4.43 15.57 -8.46
N SER A 34 -3.88 16.58 -7.79
CA SER A 34 -2.48 16.99 -7.99
C SER A 34 -1.54 16.12 -7.16
N LEU A 35 -0.46 15.65 -7.77
CA LEU A 35 0.62 14.91 -7.12
C LEU A 35 1.81 15.85 -6.87
N TYR A 36 2.59 15.61 -5.82
CA TYR A 36 3.65 16.50 -5.37
C TYR A 36 4.94 15.75 -5.01
N SER A 37 6.08 16.40 -5.22
CA SER A 37 7.42 15.91 -4.85
C SER A 37 7.76 16.08 -3.36
N ARG A 38 6.98 16.89 -2.64
CA ARG A 38 7.05 17.14 -1.18
C ARG A 38 5.62 17.29 -0.65
N PRO A 39 5.36 17.05 0.64
CA PRO A 39 4.04 17.33 1.21
C PRO A 39 3.72 18.83 1.11
N GLY A 40 2.45 19.16 0.86
CA GLY A 40 1.94 20.54 0.78
C GLY A 40 1.57 21.02 -0.63
N PHE A 41 0.64 21.97 -0.70
CA PHE A 41 0.04 22.48 -1.95
C PHE A 41 0.90 23.47 -2.76
N ARG A 42 2.23 23.52 -2.55
CA ARG A 42 3.10 24.46 -3.29
C ARG A 42 3.21 24.06 -4.75
N MET A 43 2.82 24.96 -5.66
CA MET A 43 2.87 24.71 -7.12
C MET A 43 4.29 24.38 -7.62
N THR A 44 5.34 24.93 -7.00
CA THR A 44 6.75 24.60 -7.30
C THR A 44 7.16 23.16 -6.93
N HIS A 45 6.28 22.39 -6.29
CA HIS A 45 6.50 20.97 -5.97
C HIS A 45 5.48 20.06 -6.67
N ARG A 46 4.48 20.62 -7.36
CA ARG A 46 3.50 19.85 -8.14
C ARG A 46 4.23 19.14 -9.29
N LEU A 47 3.91 17.87 -9.46
CA LEU A 47 4.38 17.04 -10.55
C LEU A 47 3.46 17.20 -11.77
N ASP A 48 4.03 17.17 -12.96
CA ASP A 48 3.28 17.11 -14.22
C ASP A 48 2.87 15.65 -14.49
N LEU A 49 1.91 15.18 -13.69
CA LEU A 49 1.31 13.85 -13.77
C LEU A 49 -0.21 13.97 -13.73
N ARG A 50 -0.89 13.11 -14.50
CA ARG A 50 -2.34 13.05 -14.56
C ARG A 50 -2.86 11.96 -13.63
N SER A 51 -3.69 12.33 -12.65
CA SER A 51 -4.26 11.39 -11.67
C SER A 51 -5.02 10.23 -12.28
N GLU A 52 -5.54 10.40 -13.49
CA GLU A 52 -6.32 9.36 -14.18
C GLU A 52 -5.42 8.25 -14.77
N GLU A 53 -4.14 8.55 -15.00
CA GLU A 53 -3.13 7.64 -15.57
C GLU A 53 -2.31 6.94 -14.49
N ILE A 54 -2.41 7.41 -13.24
CA ILE A 54 -1.65 6.94 -12.09
C ILE A 54 -2.50 6.05 -11.18
N VAL A 55 -1.88 4.94 -10.78
CA VAL A 55 -2.28 4.04 -9.72
C VAL A 55 -1.37 4.26 -8.52
N VAL A 56 -1.88 4.06 -7.30
CA VAL A 56 -1.06 4.02 -6.09
C VAL A 56 -1.12 2.67 -5.41
N GLU A 57 0.03 2.16 -4.97
CA GLU A 57 0.12 0.97 -4.12
C GLU A 57 0.01 1.38 -2.65
N GLY A 58 -0.96 0.82 -1.94
CA GLY A 58 -1.20 1.04 -0.52
C GLY A 58 -0.82 -0.15 0.37
N PRO A 59 -0.61 0.06 1.68
CA PRO A 59 -0.84 1.31 2.42
C PRO A 59 0.17 2.42 2.08
N ALA A 60 -0.11 3.65 2.52
CA ALA A 60 0.83 4.76 2.37
C ALA A 60 2.19 4.43 3.03
N ILE A 61 3.28 4.80 2.36
CA ILE A 61 4.66 4.60 2.83
C ILE A 61 4.94 5.53 4.01
N GLU A 62 4.45 6.77 3.92
CA GLU A 62 4.63 7.83 4.92
C GLU A 62 3.40 8.74 4.91
N GLN A 63 3.09 9.37 6.05
CA GLN A 63 2.09 10.43 6.16
C GLN A 63 2.74 11.66 6.79
N SER A 64 2.48 12.83 6.20
CA SER A 64 2.94 14.13 6.69
C SER A 64 1.83 15.16 6.48
N GLU A 65 1.38 15.79 7.58
CA GLU A 65 0.19 16.65 7.61
C GLU A 65 -1.04 15.97 6.98
N GLN A 66 -1.57 16.53 5.89
CA GLN A 66 -2.71 16.02 5.11
C GLN A 66 -2.28 15.20 3.89
N PHE A 67 -0.99 14.93 3.72
CA PHE A 67 -0.41 14.27 2.56
C PHE A 67 0.11 12.87 2.90
N CYS A 68 -0.09 11.95 1.97
CA CYS A 68 0.32 10.56 2.04
C CYS A 68 1.28 10.27 0.87
N LEU A 69 2.43 9.67 1.17
CA LEU A 69 3.42 9.24 0.20
C LEU A 69 3.07 7.83 -0.28
N TYR A 70 2.90 7.66 -1.59
CA TYR A 70 2.63 6.34 -2.19
C TYR A 70 3.67 5.99 -3.25
N ARG A 71 3.79 4.69 -3.54
CA ARG A 71 4.44 4.20 -4.76
C ARG A 71 3.48 4.37 -5.93
N LEU A 72 3.96 4.97 -7.02
CA LEU A 72 3.19 5.23 -8.23
C LEU A 72 3.39 4.12 -9.24
N LEU A 73 2.28 3.64 -9.79
CA LEU A 73 2.24 2.69 -10.89
C LEU A 73 1.48 3.31 -12.07
N ASP A 74 1.74 2.81 -13.28
CA ASP A 74 0.86 3.02 -14.42
C ASP A 74 -0.38 2.12 -14.34
N ARG A 75 -1.34 2.31 -15.25
CA ARG A 75 -2.55 1.47 -15.35
C ARG A 75 -2.29 -0.01 -15.65
N SER A 76 -1.07 -0.38 -16.04
CA SER A 76 -0.63 -1.77 -16.25
C SER A 76 0.10 -2.33 -15.01
N GLY A 77 0.11 -1.61 -13.88
CA GLY A 77 0.76 -2.04 -12.64
C GLY A 77 2.28 -1.91 -12.64
N ARG A 78 2.88 -1.26 -13.65
CA ARG A 78 4.34 -1.08 -13.76
C ARG A 78 4.77 0.20 -13.03
N PRO A 79 5.99 0.27 -12.46
CA PRO A 79 6.48 1.49 -11.81
C PRO A 79 6.42 2.72 -12.72
N SER A 80 5.89 3.83 -12.19
CA SER A 80 5.88 5.12 -12.88
C SER A 80 7.17 5.92 -12.60
N VAL A 81 7.33 7.06 -13.30
CA VAL A 81 8.43 8.01 -13.07
C VAL A 81 7.83 9.40 -12.76
N PRO A 82 8.09 9.98 -11.57
CA PRO A 82 8.80 9.41 -10.43
C PRO A 82 8.09 8.20 -9.82
N GLU A 83 8.87 7.32 -9.16
CA GLU A 83 8.35 6.09 -8.53
C GLU A 83 7.45 6.40 -7.31
N LYS A 84 7.56 7.59 -6.72
CA LYS A 84 6.80 7.99 -5.53
C LYS A 84 6.34 9.44 -5.62
N ALA A 85 5.18 9.73 -5.06
CA ALA A 85 4.71 11.10 -4.88
C ALA A 85 3.80 11.23 -3.66
N TRP A 86 3.74 12.45 -3.14
CA TRP A 86 2.80 12.91 -2.14
C TRP A 86 1.48 13.27 -2.79
N VAL A 87 0.38 12.74 -2.26
CA VAL A 87 -0.99 13.11 -2.64
C VAL A 87 -1.76 13.48 -1.38
N PRO A 88 -2.81 14.32 -1.44
CA PRO A 88 -3.68 14.52 -0.28
C PRO A 88 -4.30 13.18 0.14
N CYS A 89 -4.24 12.80 1.42
CA CYS A 89 -4.65 11.46 1.87
C CYS A 89 -6.13 11.13 1.56
N TYR A 90 -6.99 12.15 1.44
CA TYR A 90 -8.40 11.99 1.05
C TYR A 90 -8.61 11.71 -0.45
N ALA A 91 -7.56 11.78 -1.27
CA ALA A 91 -7.63 11.68 -2.72
C ALA A 91 -7.71 10.25 -3.26
N ILE A 92 -7.66 9.24 -2.39
CA ILE A 92 -7.95 7.85 -2.74
C ILE A 92 -9.43 7.74 -3.15
N ASP A 93 -9.70 7.01 -4.23
CA ASP A 93 -11.05 6.77 -4.77
C ASP A 93 -11.47 5.31 -4.62
N ARG A 94 -10.91 4.40 -5.44
CA ARG A 94 -11.34 2.99 -5.50
C ARG A 94 -10.16 2.05 -5.30
N LEU A 95 -10.40 0.99 -4.51
CA LEU A 95 -9.62 -0.23 -4.57
C LEU A 95 -9.87 -0.91 -5.92
N PHE A 96 -8.82 -1.41 -6.57
CA PHE A 96 -8.95 -2.31 -7.71
C PHE A 96 -7.97 -3.48 -7.60
N GLU A 97 -8.36 -4.64 -8.10
CA GLU A 97 -7.46 -5.78 -8.23
C GLU A 97 -6.58 -5.57 -9.48
N SER A 98 -5.27 -5.75 -9.34
CA SER A 98 -4.39 -5.81 -10.52
C SER A 98 -4.91 -6.87 -11.48
N PRO A 99 -5.05 -6.57 -12.78
CA PRO A 99 -5.10 -7.61 -13.80
C PRO A 99 -3.89 -8.52 -13.61
N ARG A 100 -4.12 -9.84 -13.56
CA ARG A 100 -3.07 -10.86 -13.44
C ARG A 100 -2.55 -11.24 -14.82
#